data_AF-A0A7S1UG27-F1
#
_entry.id   AF-A0A7S1UG27-F1
#
_cell.length_a   1.000
_cell.length_b   1.000
_cell.length_c   1.000
_cell.angle_alpha   90.00
_cell.angle_beta   90.00
_cell.angle_gamma   90.00
#
_symmetry.space_group_name_H-M   'P 1'
#
loop_
_entity.id
_entity.type
_entity.pdbx_description
1 polymer ?
#
loop_
_entity_poly.entity_id
_entity_poly.type
_entity_poly.pdbx_seq_one_letter_code
_entity_poly.pdbx_strand_id
1 'polypeptide(L)'
;RELQRRALQPIGGVVADQLLAYDFEFFQKNFPTDVVCLCVSEARSIVAPKDVFTAVRHVPNPGNANPSTLPDDPNPSELWAYVAAAREAYLRVTLDDAVCKAAEEEFVRRRQAEQRVGAIPKGDGSPTSTAIPEGEPPRPPVTQRDLERWLTLTKLLAASAGELLATASHWRRMLALEDARLRRL
;
A
#
# COMPACT_ATOMS: atom_id res chain seq x y z
N ARG A 1 9.80 -22.51 18.68
CA ARG A 1 9.29 -22.33 17.30
C ARG A 1 7.79 -22.64 17.18
N GLU A 2 7.28 -23.73 17.76
CA GLU A 2 5.83 -24.05 17.75
C GLU A 2 4.96 -23.05 18.51
N LEU A 3 5.40 -22.60 19.70
CA LEU A 3 4.70 -21.55 20.47
C LEU A 3 4.55 -20.25 19.68
N GLN A 4 5.56 -19.87 18.91
CA GLN A 4 5.52 -18.69 18.03
C GLN A 4 4.53 -18.88 16.87
N ARG A 5 4.46 -20.07 16.27
CA ARG A 5 3.46 -20.36 15.22
C ARG A 5 2.04 -20.29 15.76
N ARG A 6 1.80 -20.82 16.97
CA ARG A 6 0.48 -20.78 17.62
C ARG A 6 0.03 -19.35 17.92
N ALA A 7 0.95 -18.48 18.32
CA ALA A 7 0.65 -17.06 18.55
C ALA A 7 0.41 -16.26 17.25
N LEU A 8 1.01 -16.66 16.13
CA LEU A 8 0.88 -15.97 14.85
C LEU A 8 -0.38 -16.36 14.06
N GLN A 9 -0.97 -17.52 14.35
CA GLN A 9 -2.17 -17.99 13.63
C GLN A 9 -3.36 -17.02 13.79
N PRO A 10 -3.71 -16.52 14.99
CA PRO A 10 -4.79 -15.54 15.13
C PRO A 10 -4.45 -14.19 14.47
N ILE A 11 -3.18 -13.78 14.51
CA ILE A 11 -2.71 -12.54 13.87
C ILE A 11 -2.89 -12.61 12.35
N GLY A 12 -2.67 -13.78 11.75
CA GLY A 12 -2.95 -14.01 10.33
C GLY A 12 -4.41 -13.74 9.97
N GLY A 13 -5.36 -14.22 10.79
CA GLY A 13 -6.80 -13.95 10.58
C GLY A 13 -7.17 -12.47 10.75
N VAL A 14 -6.57 -11.78 11.72
CA VAL A 14 -6.76 -10.33 11.90
C VAL A 14 -6.23 -9.55 10.70
N VAL A 15 -5.03 -9.88 10.22
CA VAL A 15 -4.40 -9.19 9.09
C VAL A 15 -5.11 -9.48 7.77
N ALA A 16 -5.57 -10.72 7.55
CA ALA A 16 -6.22 -11.10 6.30
C ALA A 16 -7.68 -10.62 6.21
N ASP A 17 -8.44 -10.87 7.28
CA ASP A 17 -9.90 -10.85 7.23
C ASP A 17 -10.51 -9.96 8.31
N GLN A 18 -9.68 -9.30 9.14
CA GLN A 18 -10.13 -8.53 10.30
C GLN A 18 -10.99 -9.37 11.26
N LEU A 19 -10.68 -10.67 11.36
CA LEU A 19 -11.34 -11.62 12.25
C LEU A 19 -10.37 -12.13 13.31
N LEU A 20 -10.67 -11.83 14.57
CA LEU A 20 -9.96 -12.39 15.70
C LEU A 20 -10.58 -13.74 16.06
N ALA A 21 -9.90 -14.82 15.69
CA ALA A 21 -10.27 -16.17 16.09
C ALA A 21 -9.93 -16.40 17.57
N TYR A 22 -10.93 -16.73 18.37
CA TYR A 22 -10.78 -17.10 19.77
C TYR A 22 -11.30 -18.53 19.99
N ASP A 23 -10.47 -19.35 20.64
CA ASP A 23 -10.77 -20.74 20.97
C ASP A 23 -11.17 -20.81 22.46
N PHE A 24 -12.48 -20.89 22.74
CA PHE A 24 -12.96 -21.18 24.09
C PHE A 24 -12.91 -22.68 24.33
N GLU A 25 -12.89 -23.09 25.61
CA GLU A 25 -12.82 -24.50 25.99
C GLU A 25 -13.90 -25.38 25.33
N PHE A 26 -15.07 -24.82 25.02
CA PHE A 26 -16.22 -25.56 24.50
C PHE A 26 -16.65 -25.16 23.08
N PHE A 27 -16.13 -24.06 22.52
CA PHE A 27 -16.49 -23.61 21.17
C PHE A 27 -15.48 -22.60 20.61
N GLN A 28 -15.44 -22.49 19.30
CA GLN A 28 -14.63 -21.50 18.59
C GLN A 28 -15.51 -20.34 18.13
N LYS A 29 -15.00 -19.12 18.26
CA LYS A 29 -15.71 -17.91 17.81
C LYS A 29 -14.76 -16.93 17.16
N ASN A 30 -15.19 -16.41 16.00
CA ASN A 30 -14.53 -15.31 15.32
C ASN A 30 -15.20 -14.00 15.71
N PHE A 31 -14.40 -13.04 16.16
CA PHE A 31 -14.86 -11.70 16.47
C PHE A 31 -14.44 -10.75 15.35
N PRO A 32 -15.39 -9.99 14.76
CA PRO A 32 -15.02 -8.93 13.82
C PRO A 32 -14.24 -7.84 14.55
N THR A 33 -13.18 -7.39 13.92
CA THR A 33 -12.30 -6.32 14.39
C THR A 33 -12.13 -5.27 13.30
N ASP A 34 -11.61 -4.10 13.66
CA ASP A 34 -11.22 -3.05 12.70
C ASP A 34 -9.93 -2.42 13.23
N VAL A 35 -8.82 -3.09 12.95
CA VAL A 35 -7.49 -2.73 13.44
C VAL A 35 -6.52 -2.56 12.27
N VAL A 36 -5.83 -1.43 12.27
CA VAL A 36 -4.74 -1.17 11.32
C VAL A 36 -3.49 -1.91 11.80
N CYS A 37 -2.96 -2.81 10.97
CA CYS A 37 -1.77 -3.59 11.30
C CYS A 37 -0.51 -3.01 10.62
N LEU A 38 0.46 -2.58 11.44
CA LEU A 38 1.82 -2.26 10.98
C LEU A 38 2.77 -3.37 11.43
N CYS A 39 3.36 -4.08 10.48
CA CYS A 39 4.35 -5.12 10.76
C CYS A 39 5.76 -4.65 10.39
N VAL A 40 6.67 -4.66 11.36
CA VAL A 40 8.10 -4.43 11.15
C VAL A 40 8.83 -5.74 11.35
N SER A 41 9.69 -6.10 10.39
CA SER A 41 10.49 -7.33 10.46
C SER A 41 11.87 -7.08 9.86
N GLU A 42 12.91 -7.60 10.52
CA GLU A 42 14.30 -7.52 10.03
C GLU A 42 14.52 -8.33 8.75
N ALA A 43 13.79 -9.43 8.61
CA ALA A 43 13.81 -10.31 7.44
C ALA A 43 12.43 -10.37 6.77
N ARG A 44 12.26 -11.27 5.80
CA ARG A 44 10.96 -11.48 5.14
C ARG A 44 9.91 -11.90 6.17
N SER A 45 8.95 -11.03 6.46
CA SER A 45 7.81 -11.36 7.34
C SER A 45 7.04 -12.57 6.81
N ILE A 46 6.66 -13.46 7.73
CA ILE A 46 5.82 -14.65 7.52
C ILE A 46 4.33 -14.35 7.67
N VAL A 47 3.97 -13.16 8.16
CA VAL A 47 2.58 -12.70 8.22
C VAL A 47 2.14 -12.35 6.80
N ALA A 48 1.04 -12.95 6.38
CA ALA A 48 0.43 -12.78 5.07
C ALA A 48 -1.10 -12.76 5.23
N PRO A 49 -1.85 -12.09 4.35
CA PRO A 49 -1.39 -11.31 3.19
C PRO A 49 -0.71 -10.00 3.60
N LYS A 50 0.03 -9.39 2.67
CA LYS A 50 0.66 -8.07 2.87
C LYS A 50 0.05 -7.10 1.87
N ASP A 51 -0.70 -6.12 2.36
CA ASP A 51 -1.30 -5.12 1.47
C ASP A 51 -0.27 -4.12 0.95
N VAL A 52 0.68 -3.72 1.81
CA VAL A 52 1.83 -2.89 1.45
C VAL A 52 3.08 -3.45 2.07
N PHE A 53 4.13 -3.60 1.26
CA PHE A 53 5.47 -3.87 1.77
C PHE A 53 6.47 -2.92 1.13
N THR A 54 7.45 -2.49 1.94
CA THR A 54 8.58 -1.64 1.52
C THR A 54 9.81 -2.12 2.28
N ALA A 55 10.93 -2.32 1.58
CA ALA A 55 12.19 -2.58 2.25
C ALA A 55 12.76 -1.26 2.81
N VAL A 56 13.08 -1.23 4.09
CA VAL A 56 13.81 -0.12 4.70
C VAL A 56 15.29 -0.42 4.55
N ARG A 57 16.00 0.35 3.71
CA ARG A 57 17.44 0.25 3.54
C ARG A 57 18.09 1.49 4.15
N HIS A 58 19.04 1.28 5.06
CA HIS A 58 19.90 2.36 5.52
C HIS A 58 20.88 2.71 4.40
N VAL A 59 20.70 3.87 3.78
CA VAL A 59 21.66 4.43 2.83
C VAL A 59 22.52 5.44 3.61
N PRO A 60 23.77 5.13 3.94
CA PRO A 60 24.64 6.09 4.61
C PRO A 60 24.84 7.28 3.68
N ASN A 61 24.32 8.45 4.06
CA ASN A 61 24.51 9.69 3.32
C ASN A 61 25.77 10.40 3.88
N PRO A 62 26.88 10.49 3.13
CA PRO A 62 28.11 11.13 3.61
C PRO A 62 28.02 12.68 3.64
N GLY A 63 26.96 13.30 3.11
CA GLY A 63 26.80 14.75 3.06
C GLY A 63 25.43 15.20 3.56
N ASN A 64 25.40 15.90 4.69
CA ASN A 64 24.21 16.47 5.35
C ASN A 64 23.14 15.42 5.74
N ALA A 65 23.40 14.73 6.86
CA ALA A 65 22.34 14.39 7.79
C ALA A 65 21.94 15.67 8.54
N ASN A 66 21.28 16.61 7.86
CA ASN A 66 20.41 17.52 8.60
C ASN A 66 19.22 16.66 8.99
N PRO A 67 19.09 16.21 10.25
CA PRO A 67 17.83 15.59 10.65
C PRO A 67 16.74 16.58 10.29
N SER A 68 15.69 16.12 9.61
CA SER A 68 14.46 16.90 9.54
C SER A 68 14.09 17.20 10.98
N THR A 69 14.32 18.44 11.43
CA THR A 69 13.98 18.85 12.78
C THR A 69 12.47 18.72 12.86
N LEU A 70 12.00 17.69 13.58
CA LEU A 70 10.65 17.72 14.10
C LEU A 70 10.49 19.05 14.84
N PRO A 71 9.29 19.66 14.85
CA PRO A 71 8.99 20.76 15.75
C PRO A 71 9.49 20.39 17.15
N ASP A 72 10.14 21.33 17.84
CA ASP A 72 10.85 21.07 19.11
C ASP A 72 9.95 20.46 20.20
N ASP A 73 8.62 20.53 20.04
CA ASP A 73 7.65 19.83 20.87
C ASP A 73 6.37 19.47 20.06
N PRO A 74 6.27 18.25 19.49
CA PRO A 74 5.05 17.83 18.82
C PRO A 74 4.00 17.53 19.89
N ASN A 75 3.03 18.42 20.09
CA ASN A 75 1.90 18.15 20.98
C ASN A 75 1.12 16.93 20.46
N PRO A 76 1.17 15.77 21.14
CA PRO A 76 0.50 14.58 20.64
C PRO A 76 -1.01 14.79 20.57
N SER A 77 -1.57 15.64 21.42
CA SER A 77 -3.01 15.95 21.44
C SER A 77 -3.48 16.60 20.14
N GLU A 78 -2.66 17.48 19.56
CA GLU A 78 -2.97 18.14 18.28
C GLU A 78 -2.88 17.15 17.12
N LEU A 79 -1.87 16.28 17.13
CA LEU A 79 -1.76 15.20 16.16
C LEU A 79 -2.98 14.27 16.22
N TRP A 80 -3.40 13.87 17.42
CA TRP A 80 -4.58 13.01 17.60
C TRP A 80 -5.86 13.71 17.17
N ALA A 81 -6.02 15.00 17.47
CA ALA A 81 -7.15 15.79 17.01
C ALA A 81 -7.18 15.87 15.47
N TYR A 82 -6.03 16.09 14.83
CA TYR A 82 -5.91 16.08 13.38
C TYR A 82 -6.24 14.71 12.78
N VAL A 83 -5.69 13.62 13.32
CA VAL A 83 -5.96 12.26 12.84
C VAL A 83 -7.44 11.90 13.00
N ALA A 84 -8.07 12.28 14.11
CA ALA A 84 -9.50 12.08 14.32
C ALA A 84 -10.34 12.85 13.28
N ALA A 85 -10.01 14.12 13.04
CA ALA A 85 -10.69 14.94 12.04
C ALA A 85 -10.48 14.40 10.61
N ALA A 86 -9.26 14.00 10.25
CA ALA A 86 -8.96 13.40 8.95
C ALA A 86 -9.69 12.07 8.75
N ARG A 87 -9.82 11.25 9.80
CA ARG A 87 -10.60 9.99 9.77
C ARG A 87 -12.08 10.25 9.53
N GLU A 88 -12.66 11.26 10.18
CA GLU A 88 -14.06 11.64 9.91
C GLU A 88 -14.23 12.19 8.49
N ALA A 89 -13.30 13.04 8.03
CA ALA A 89 -13.32 13.59 6.68
C ALA A 89 -13.25 12.49 5.61
N TYR A 90 -12.39 11.48 5.80
CA TYR A 90 -12.23 10.35 4.87
C TYR A 90 -13.56 9.62 4.55
N LEU A 91 -14.44 9.49 5.54
CA LEU A 91 -15.76 8.86 5.35
C LEU A 91 -16.66 9.66 4.38
N ARG A 92 -16.39 10.97 4.25
CA ARG A 92 -17.14 11.89 3.39
C ARG A 92 -16.46 12.15 2.05
N VAL A 93 -15.20 11.72 1.87
CA VAL A 93 -14.46 11.93 0.62
C VAL A 93 -15.10 11.14 -0.52
N THR A 94 -15.43 11.83 -1.61
CA THR A 94 -15.85 11.23 -2.88
C THR A 94 -14.71 11.25 -3.90
N LEU A 95 -14.74 10.32 -4.85
CA LEU A 95 -13.82 10.31 -5.99
C LEU A 95 -14.44 11.13 -7.12
N ASP A 96 -13.65 12.03 -7.70
CA ASP A 96 -14.03 12.73 -8.92
C ASP A 96 -14.07 11.76 -10.12
N ASP A 97 -14.95 12.03 -11.09
CA ASP A 97 -15.12 11.17 -12.29
C ASP A 97 -13.81 11.08 -13.08
N ALA A 98 -13.03 12.17 -13.12
CA ALA A 98 -11.71 12.18 -13.74
C ALA A 98 -10.73 11.23 -13.06
N VAL A 99 -10.84 11.07 -11.72
CA VAL A 99 -10.01 10.13 -10.96
C VAL A 99 -10.45 8.70 -11.22
N CYS A 100 -11.75 8.43 -11.23
CA CYS A 100 -12.28 7.10 -11.55
C CYS A 100 -11.78 6.63 -12.94
N LYS A 101 -11.89 7.49 -13.94
CA LYS A 101 -11.40 7.21 -15.30
C LYS A 101 -9.89 6.99 -15.33
N ALA A 102 -9.12 7.87 -14.69
CA ALA A 102 -7.66 7.74 -14.63
C ALA A 102 -7.22 6.46 -13.90
N ALA A 103 -7.95 6.04 -12.86
CA ALA A 103 -7.67 4.82 -12.13
C ALA A 103 -7.94 3.56 -12.96
N GLU A 104 -9.03 3.54 -13.72
CA GLU A 104 -9.34 2.46 -14.65
C GLU A 104 -8.29 2.35 -15.76
N GLU A 105 -7.99 3.45 -16.44
CA GLU A 105 -6.99 3.50 -17.51
C GLU A 105 -5.63 3.02 -17.02
N GLU A 106 -5.21 3.46 -15.84
CA GLU A 106 -3.93 3.05 -15.24
C GLU A 106 -3.91 1.57 -14.86
N PHE A 107 -4.99 1.04 -14.29
CA PHE A 107 -5.10 -0.37 -13.94
C PHE A 107 -5.03 -1.27 -15.18
N VAL A 108 -5.78 -0.92 -16.23
CA VAL A 108 -5.78 -1.64 -17.51
C VAL A 108 -4.40 -1.56 -18.15
N ARG A 109 -3.78 -0.38 -18.17
CA ARG A 109 -2.44 -0.16 -18.74
C ARG A 109 -1.39 -1.05 -18.07
N ARG A 110 -1.38 -1.12 -16.73
CA ARG A 110 -0.41 -1.95 -15.99
C ARG A 110 -0.65 -3.45 -16.22
N ARG A 111 -1.91 -3.90 -16.21
CA ARG A 111 -2.29 -5.30 -16.53
C ARG A 111 -1.88 -5.73 -17.93
N GLN A 112 -2.06 -4.88 -18.93
CA GLN A 112 -1.66 -5.17 -20.31
C GLN A 112 -0.14 -5.22 -20.47
N ALA A 113 0.60 -4.37 -19.76
CA ALA A 113 2.06 -4.40 -19.76
C ALA A 113 2.60 -5.75 -19.24
N GLU A 114 1.98 -6.32 -18.21
CA GLU A 114 2.33 -7.66 -17.69
C GLU A 114 2.10 -8.77 -18.72
N GLN A 115 0.94 -8.77 -19.39
CA GLN A 115 0.62 -9.76 -20.42
C GLN A 115 1.61 -9.73 -21.58
N ARG A 116 2.12 -8.55 -21.93
CA ARG A 116 3.15 -8.37 -22.97
C ARG A 116 4.50 -8.94 -22.57
N VAL A 117 4.87 -8.85 -21.29
CA VAL A 117 6.14 -9.40 -20.77
C VAL A 117 6.12 -10.94 -20.73
N GLY A 118 4.95 -11.55 -20.53
CA GLY A 118 4.78 -13.02 -20.55
C GLY A 118 4.62 -13.64 -21.95
N ALA A 119 4.45 -12.84 -23.00
CA ALA A 119 4.27 -13.33 -24.36
C ALA A 119 5.62 -13.67 -24.99
N ILE A 120 5.97 -14.97 -25.02
CA ILE A 120 7.05 -15.47 -25.87
C ILE A 120 6.68 -15.12 -27.32
N PRO A 121 7.51 -14.38 -28.07
CA PRO A 121 7.17 -14.02 -29.44
C PRO A 121 7.12 -15.29 -30.29
N LYS A 122 5.96 -15.56 -30.91
CA LYS A 122 5.93 -16.37 -32.14
C LYS A 122 6.70 -15.57 -33.20
N GLY A 123 7.64 -16.26 -33.85
CA GLY A 123 8.66 -15.66 -34.70
C GLY A 123 8.08 -15.05 -35.96
N ASP A 124 7.77 -13.75 -35.89
CA ASP A 124 7.32 -12.96 -37.01
C ASP A 124 7.91 -11.56 -36.80
N GLY A 125 8.99 -11.26 -37.53
CA GLY A 125 9.82 -10.08 -37.29
C GLY A 125 9.07 -8.76 -37.38
N SER A 126 8.83 -8.13 -36.24
CA SER A 126 9.05 -6.69 -35.98
C SER A 126 8.65 -6.35 -34.54
N PRO A 127 9.59 -5.96 -33.65
CA PRO A 127 9.24 -5.33 -32.40
C PRO A 127 9.73 -3.88 -32.38
N THR A 128 8.80 -2.92 -32.39
CA THR A 128 9.04 -1.66 -31.66
C THR A 128 8.93 -2.00 -30.17
N SER A 129 10.01 -2.61 -29.67
CA SER A 129 10.24 -2.90 -28.27
C SER A 129 10.52 -1.59 -27.57
N THR A 130 9.59 -1.10 -26.75
CA THR A 130 9.94 -0.18 -25.68
C THR A 130 10.75 -0.98 -24.67
N ALA A 131 12.05 -1.07 -24.91
CA ALA A 131 12.98 -1.78 -24.07
C ALA A 131 12.86 -1.26 -22.63
N ILE A 132 12.61 -2.18 -21.70
CA ILE A 132 12.86 -1.93 -20.27
C ILE A 132 14.36 -1.65 -20.17
N PRO A 133 14.80 -0.52 -19.58
CA PRO A 133 16.23 -0.30 -19.35
C PRO A 133 16.78 -1.47 -18.53
N GLU A 134 17.81 -2.12 -19.08
CA GLU A 134 18.48 -3.27 -18.47
C GLU A 134 18.87 -2.94 -17.03
N GLY A 135 18.29 -3.64 -16.06
CA GLY A 135 18.63 -3.52 -14.64
C GLY A 135 17.48 -3.24 -13.66
N GLU A 136 16.27 -2.91 -14.13
CA GLU A 136 15.12 -2.78 -13.21
C GLU A 136 14.54 -4.17 -12.88
N PRO A 137 14.42 -4.55 -11.59
CA PRO A 137 13.84 -5.83 -11.21
C PRO A 137 12.40 -5.94 -11.74
N PRO A 138 11.95 -7.16 -12.12
CA PRO A 138 10.60 -7.35 -12.64
C PRO A 138 9.57 -6.91 -11.59
N ARG A 139 8.70 -5.97 -11.97
CA ARG A 139 7.66 -5.46 -11.09
C ARG A 139 6.68 -6.58 -10.72
N PRO A 140 6.16 -6.60 -9.48
CA PRO A 140 5.13 -7.58 -9.11
C PRO A 140 3.87 -7.37 -9.94
N PRO A 141 3.09 -8.43 -10.20
CA PRO A 141 1.84 -8.32 -10.95
C PRO A 141 0.83 -7.48 -10.18
N VAL A 142 0.10 -6.64 -10.91
CA VAL A 142 -0.94 -5.76 -10.38
C VAL A 142 -2.20 -6.58 -10.16
N THR A 143 -2.64 -6.60 -8.90
CA THR A 143 -3.83 -7.29 -8.41
C THR A 143 -4.98 -6.31 -8.21
N GLN A 144 -6.20 -6.81 -8.05
CA GLN A 144 -7.35 -5.98 -7.68
C GLN A 144 -7.13 -5.24 -6.34
N ARG A 145 -6.45 -5.88 -5.39
CA ARG A 145 -6.10 -5.26 -4.10
C ARG A 145 -5.19 -4.04 -4.27
N ASP A 146 -4.34 -4.02 -5.29
CA ASP A 146 -3.52 -2.84 -5.58
C ASP A 146 -4.39 -1.66 -6.02
N LEU A 147 -5.42 -1.89 -6.84
CA LEU A 147 -6.37 -0.85 -7.23
C LEU A 147 -7.16 -0.32 -6.03
N GLU A 148 -7.71 -1.22 -5.20
CA GLU A 148 -8.44 -0.85 -3.97
C GLU A 148 -7.56 -0.02 -3.03
N ARG A 149 -6.28 -0.41 -2.87
CA ARG A 149 -5.27 0.35 -2.13
C ARG A 149 -5.05 1.73 -2.73
N TRP A 150 -4.86 1.83 -4.05
CA TRP A 150 -4.61 3.10 -4.74
C TRP A 150 -5.76 4.08 -4.56
N LEU A 151 -7.01 3.59 -4.69
CA LEU A 151 -8.20 4.40 -4.44
C LEU A 151 -8.28 4.85 -2.97
N THR A 152 -8.02 3.93 -2.03
CA THR A 152 -8.01 4.22 -0.59
C THR A 152 -6.97 5.30 -0.24
N LEU A 153 -5.74 5.16 -0.73
CA LEU A 153 -4.68 6.13 -0.52
C LEU A 153 -5.00 7.49 -1.16
N THR A 154 -5.61 7.49 -2.35
CA THR A 154 -6.04 8.72 -3.02
C THR A 154 -7.07 9.49 -2.18
N LYS A 155 -8.05 8.78 -1.60
CA LYS A 155 -9.01 9.38 -0.67
C LYS A 155 -8.35 9.86 0.62
N LEU A 156 -7.43 9.09 1.19
CA LEU A 156 -6.70 9.50 2.40
C LEU A 156 -5.84 10.74 2.17
N LEU A 157 -5.24 10.90 0.99
CA LEU A 157 -4.49 12.10 0.63
C LEU A 157 -5.42 13.33 0.57
N ALA A 158 -6.61 13.21 0.00
CA ALA A 158 -7.61 14.29 0.00
C ALA A 158 -8.07 14.62 1.44
N ALA A 159 -8.42 13.59 2.22
CA ALA A 159 -8.83 13.76 3.62
C ALA A 159 -7.74 14.43 4.47
N SER A 160 -6.46 14.09 4.25
CA SER A 160 -5.32 14.71 4.94
C SER A 160 -5.15 16.20 4.62
N ALA A 161 -5.60 16.63 3.43
CA ALA A 161 -5.62 18.03 3.04
C ALA A 161 -6.90 18.77 3.53
N GLY A 162 -7.82 18.07 4.19
CA GLY A 162 -9.13 18.62 4.57
C GLY A 162 -10.10 18.73 3.39
N GLU A 163 -9.82 18.08 2.27
CA GLU A 163 -10.64 18.12 1.06
C GLU A 163 -11.66 16.96 1.05
N LEU A 164 -12.86 17.23 0.57
CA LEU A 164 -13.95 16.24 0.46
C LEU A 164 -14.08 15.62 -0.95
N LEU A 165 -13.29 16.10 -1.91
CA LEU A 165 -13.27 15.60 -3.27
C LEU A 165 -11.85 15.20 -3.63
N ALA A 166 -11.63 13.92 -3.92
CA ALA A 166 -10.35 13.45 -4.41
C ALA A 166 -10.20 13.78 -5.89
N THR A 167 -9.24 14.64 -6.19
CA THR A 167 -8.95 15.14 -7.54
C THR A 167 -7.76 14.44 -8.21
N ALA A 168 -7.52 14.73 -9.50
CA ALA A 168 -6.39 14.19 -10.27
C ALA A 168 -5.00 14.52 -9.67
N SER A 169 -4.87 15.57 -8.83
CA SER A 169 -3.61 15.85 -8.12
C SER A 169 -3.32 14.79 -7.05
N HIS A 170 -4.35 14.36 -6.30
CA HIS A 170 -4.26 13.30 -5.29
C HIS A 170 -3.90 11.97 -5.93
N TRP A 171 -4.54 11.64 -7.06
CA TRP A 171 -4.23 10.45 -7.84
C TRP A 171 -2.76 10.43 -8.29
N ARG A 172 -2.26 11.53 -8.86
CA ARG A 172 -0.85 11.65 -9.26
C ARG A 172 0.12 11.49 -8.09
N ARG A 173 -0.20 12.09 -6.94
CA ARG A 173 0.60 11.93 -5.71
C ARG A 173 0.62 10.49 -5.24
N MET A 174 -0.52 9.80 -5.28
CA MET A 174 -0.60 8.38 -4.95
C MET A 174 0.27 7.53 -5.91
N LEU A 175 0.19 7.76 -7.22
CA LEU A 175 1.04 7.04 -8.19
C LEU A 175 2.54 7.29 -7.95
N ALA A 176 2.93 8.52 -7.61
CA ALA A 176 4.31 8.83 -7.28
C ALA A 176 4.80 8.07 -6.03
N LEU A 177 3.94 7.91 -5.02
CA LEU A 177 4.25 7.10 -3.84
C LEU A 177 4.36 5.61 -4.18
N GLU A 178 3.48 5.10 -5.05
CA GLU A 178 3.52 3.71 -5.51
C GLU A 178 4.79 3.43 -6.33
N ASP A 179 5.16 4.33 -7.24
CA ASP A 179 6.40 4.19 -8.02
C ASP A 179 7.63 4.25 -7.11
N ALA A 180 7.64 5.15 -6.12
CA ALA A 180 8.71 5.20 -5.11
C ALA A 180 8.76 3.92 -4.27
N ARG A 181 7.62 3.32 -3.95
CA ARG A 181 7.54 2.02 -3.26
C ARG A 181 8.12 0.91 -4.12
N LEU A 182 7.71 0.82 -5.38
CA LEU A 182 8.16 -0.22 -6.31
C LEU A 182 9.68 -0.16 -6.55
N ARG A 183 10.27 1.05 -6.61
CA ARG A 183 11.73 1.22 -6.72
C ARG A 183 12.52 0.72 -5.50
N ARG A 184 11.86 0.54 -4.35
CA ARG A 184 12.50 0.06 -3.10
C ARG A 184 12.38 -1.45 -2.92
N LEU A 185 11.58 -2.13 -3.74
CA LEU A 185 11.44 -3.59 -3.72
C LEU A 185 12.66 -4.24 -4.37
#